data_AF-A0A2R3WLF0-F1
#
_entry.id   AF-A0A2R3WLF0-F1
#
_cell.length_a   1.000
_cell.length_b   1.000
_cell.length_c   1.000
_cell.angle_alpha   90.00
_cell.angle_beta   90.00
_cell.angle_gamma   90.00
#
_symmetry.space_group_name_H-M   'P 1'
#
loop_
_entity.id
_entity.type
_entity.pdbx_description
1 polymer ?
#
loop_
_entity_poly.entity_id
_entity_poly.type
_entity_poly.pdbx_seq_one_letter_code
_entity_poly.pdbx_strand_id
1 'polypeptide(L)' 'IQRVYGCDLLSNGSVRGSERYGYDGRDFISFELGSKSFVTADDAAEITRRLWEEKGNVAEGRENYLKHV' A
#
# COMPACT_ATOMS: atom_id res chain seq x y z
N ILE A 1 -2.93 13.61 -7.97
CA ILE A 1 -2.72 12.42 -7.13
C ILE A 1 -4.05 11.67 -7.01
N GLN A 2 -4.02 10.37 -7.25
CA GLN A 2 -5.14 9.47 -7.02
C GLN A 2 -4.74 8.48 -5.94
N ARG A 3 -5.66 8.20 -5.02
CA ARG A 3 -5.51 7.17 -4.00
C ARG A 3 -6.68 6.21 -4.14
N VAL A 4 -6.37 4.92 -4.29
CA VAL A 4 -7.35 3.85 -4.36
C VAL A 4 -7.02 2.87 -3.24
N TYR A 5 -7.99 2.58 -2.40
CA TYR A 5 -7.88 1.60 -1.33
C TYR A 5 -9.20 0.84 -1.20
N GLY A 6 -9.14 -0.39 -0.73
CA GLY A 6 -10.32 -1.24 -0.58
C GLY A 6 -9.98 -2.59 0.04
N CYS A 7 -10.99 -3.42 0.24
CA CYS A 7 -10.86 -4.76 0.77
C CYS A 7 -11.70 -5.75 -0.03
N ASP A 8 -11.16 -6.95 -0.23
CA ASP A 8 -11.87 -8.06 -0.85
C ASP A 8 -12.18 -9.12 0.21
N LEU A 9 -13.45 -9.53 0.32
CA LEU A 9 -13.85 -10.70 1.11
C LEU A 9 -13.76 -11.95 0.22
N LEU A 10 -12.85 -12.85 0.55
CA LEU A 10 -12.62 -14.07 -0.19
C LEU A 10 -13.56 -15.20 0.27
N SER A 11 -13.76 -16.21 -0.59
CA SER A 11 -14.68 -17.33 -0.33
C SER A 11 -14.31 -18.18 0.89
N ASN A 12 -13.05 -18.15 1.32
CA ASN A 12 -12.57 -18.80 2.54
C ASN A 12 -12.81 -17.96 3.81
N GLY A 13 -13.49 -16.81 3.69
CA GLY A 13 -13.77 -15.89 4.79
C GLY A 13 -12.63 -14.94 5.14
N SER A 14 -11.47 -15.02 4.47
CA SER A 14 -10.38 -14.07 4.68
C SER A 14 -10.65 -12.72 4.00
N VAL A 15 -10.24 -11.63 4.64
CA VAL A 15 -10.28 -10.27 4.09
C VAL A 15 -8.88 -9.91 3.58
N ARG A 16 -8.80 -9.31 2.39
CA ARG A 16 -7.56 -8.81 1.82
C ARG A 16 -7.69 -7.33 1.49
N GLY A 17 -7.03 -6.49 2.28
CA GLY A 17 -6.89 -5.07 1.98
C GLY A 17 -5.91 -4.79 0.85
N SER A 18 -6.12 -3.69 0.13
CA SER A 18 -5.20 -3.17 -0.86
C SER A 18 -5.16 -1.65 -0.84
N GLU A 19 -4.03 -1.08 -1.24
CA GLU A 19 -3.87 0.36 -1.37
C GLU A 19 -2.80 0.72 -2.41
N ARG A 20 -3.14 1.69 -3.26
CA ARG A 20 -2.28 2.20 -4.32
C ARG A 20 -2.46 3.70 -4.51
N TYR A 21 -1.35 4.37 -4.83
CA TYR A 21 -1.31 5.76 -5.24
C TYR A 21 -0.85 5.87 -6.70
N GLY A 22 -1.43 6.84 -7.41
CA GLY A 22 -1.10 7.14 -8.80
C GLY A 22 -1.07 8.64 -9.08
N TYR A 23 -0.47 9.00 -10.22
CA TYR A 23 -0.44 10.35 -10.78
C TYR A 23 -0.79 10.28 -12.26
N ASP A 24 -1.63 11.20 -12.73
CA ASP A 24 -2.07 11.30 -14.13
C ASP A 24 -2.59 9.98 -14.71
N GLY A 25 -3.27 9.19 -13.87
CA GLY A 25 -3.82 7.89 -14.26
C GLY A 25 -2.79 6.75 -14.34
N ARG A 26 -1.53 7.00 -13.99
CA ARG A 26 -0.46 5.98 -13.92
C ARG A 26 -0.18 5.58 -12.48
N ASP A 27 0.23 4.34 -12.31
CA ASP A 27 0.66 3.84 -11.01
C ASP A 27 1.96 4.49 -10.56
N PHE A 28 2.09 4.67 -9.25
CA PHE A 28 3.25 5.28 -8.64
C PHE A 28 3.82 4.40 -7.53
N ILE A 29 3.00 4.09 -6.51
CA ILE A 29 3.42 3.25 -5.39
C ILE A 29 2.22 2.48 -4.83
N SER A 30 2.43 1.23 -4.42
CA SER A 30 1.43 0.40 -3.76
C SER A 30 2.00 -0.23 -2.49
N PHE A 31 1.13 -0.57 -1.54
CA PHE A 31 1.54 -1.24 -0.31
C PHE A 31 1.37 -2.75 -0.44
N GLU A 32 2.42 -3.50 -0.08
CA GLU A 32 2.41 -4.95 -0.07
C GLU A 32 2.05 -5.45 1.33
N LEU A 33 0.81 -5.91 1.47
CA LEU A 33 0.26 -6.39 2.72
C LEU A 33 0.98 -7.67 3.18
N GLY A 34 1.40 -7.72 4.44
CA GLY A 34 2.08 -8.87 5.03
C GLY A 34 3.61 -8.75 5.07
N SER A 35 4.22 -8.19 4.03
CA SER A 35 5.67 -7.88 4.02
C SER A 35 5.99 -6.54 4.66
N LYS A 36 4.97 -5.67 4.87
CA LYS A 36 5.13 -4.30 5.36
C LYS A 36 6.07 -3.46 4.47
N SER A 37 6.07 -3.73 3.16
CA SER A 37 6.90 -3.04 2.16
C SER A 37 6.06 -2.29 1.14
N PHE A 38 6.72 -1.45 0.34
CA PHE A 38 6.07 -0.77 -0.78
C PHE A 38 6.65 -1.18 -2.12
N VAL A 39 5.78 -1.40 -3.09
CA VAL A 39 6.13 -1.68 -4.49
C VAL A 39 6.06 -0.38 -5.28
N THR A 40 7.19 0.01 -5.87
CA THR A 40 7.33 1.20 -6.71
C THR A 40 7.03 0.84 -8.17
N ALA A 41 6.27 1.70 -8.85
CA ALA A 41 5.99 1.58 -10.28
C ALA A 41 6.81 2.56 -11.14
N ASP A 42 7.46 3.53 -10.50
CA ASP A 42 8.27 4.59 -11.11
C ASP A 42 9.48 4.88 -10.21
N ASP A 43 10.63 5.23 -10.81
CA ASP A 43 11.87 5.52 -10.06
C ASP A 43 11.71 6.71 -9.11
N ALA A 44 10.84 7.68 -9.42
CA ALA A 44 10.56 8.79 -8.51
C ALA A 44 9.80 8.32 -7.24
N ALA A 45 9.12 7.18 -7.30
CA ALA A 45 8.43 6.61 -6.14
C ALA A 45 9.40 6.01 -5.11
N GLU A 46 10.65 5.72 -5.49
CA GLU A 46 11.71 5.23 -4.61
C GLU A 46 11.98 6.16 -3.42
N ILE A 47 11.92 7.48 -3.66
CA ILE A 47 12.08 8.49 -2.61
C ILE A 47 10.96 8.34 -1.57
N THR A 48 9.73 8.11 -2.03
CA THR A 48 8.57 7.93 -1.14
C THR A 48 8.66 6.59 -0.40
N ARG A 49 9.06 5.51 -1.07
CA ARG A 49 9.27 4.20 -0.44
C ARG A 49 10.24 4.31 0.73
N ARG A 50 11.45 4.83 0.50
CA ARG A 50 12.48 4.97 1.54
C ARG A 50 11.96 5.79 2.73
N LEU A 51 11.33 6.94 2.46
CA LEU A 51 10.77 7.78 3.51
C LEU A 51 9.71 7.06 4.36
N TRP A 52 8.82 6.28 3.73
CA TRP A 52 7.75 5.59 4.43
C TRP A 52 8.22 4.33 5.17
N GLU A 53 9.22 3.63 4.62
CA GLU A 53 9.84 2.47 5.27
C GLU A 53 10.75 2.89 6.44
N GLU A 54 11.52 3.97 6.29
CA GLU A 54 12.37 4.51 7.37
C GLU A 54 11.56 5.07 8.54
N LYS A 55 10.38 5.66 8.27
CA LYS A 55 9.55 6.23 9.33
C LYS A 55 8.89 5.19 10.23
N GLY A 56 8.95 3.90 9.89
CA GLY A 56 8.50 2.74 10.67
C GLY A 56 6.99 2.66 10.91
N ASN A 57 6.37 3.77 11.33
CA ASN A 57 4.96 3.90 11.65
C ASN A 57 4.02 3.83 10.44
N VAL A 58 4.48 4.22 9.24
CA VAL A 58 3.62 4.24 8.04
C VAL A 58 3.32 2.81 7.61
N ALA A 59 4.35 1.97 7.50
CA ALA A 59 4.18 0.57 7.10
C ALA A 59 3.33 -0.20 8.12
N GLU A 60 3.59 -0.01 9.42
CA GLU A 60 2.81 -0.65 10.48
C GLU A 60 1.36 -0.17 10.53
N GLY A 61 1.13 1.13 10.37
CA GLY A 61 -0.22 1.70 10.34
C GLY A 61 -1.04 1.20 9.15
N ARG A 62 -0.44 1.13 7.96
CA ARG A 62 -1.09 0.57 6.77
C ARG A 62 -1.36 -0.92 6.92
N GLU A 63 -0.41 -1.69 7.44
CA GLU A 63 -0.57 -3.10 7.73
C GLU A 63 -1.78 -3.35 8.65
N ASN A 64 -1.86 -2.60 9.75
CA ASN A 64 -2.95 -2.76 10.71
C ASN A 64 -4.30 -2.38 10.10
N TYR A 65 -4.35 -1.27 9.35
CA TYR A 65 -5.59 -0.83 8.70
C TYR A 65 -6.07 -1.85 7.66
N LEU A 66 -5.19 -2.33 6.79
CA LEU A 66 -5.56 -3.19 5.66
C LEU A 66 -5.78 -4.66 6.04
N LYS A 67 -5.29 -5.11 7.20
CA LYS A 67 -5.58 -6.44 7.76
C LYS A 67 -6.92 -6.54 8.48
N HIS A 68 -7.39 -5.45 9.07
CA HIS A 68 -8.55 -5.44 9.97
C HIS A 68 -9.72 -4.60 9.42
N VAL A 69 -9.80 -4.44 8.10
CA VAL A 69 -10.97 -3.86 7.43
C VAL A 69 -12.19 -4.75 7.66
#